data_AF-A0A7X4BJ16-F1
#
_entry.id   AF-A0A7X4BJ16-F1
#
_cell.length_a   1.000
_cell.length_b   1.000
_cell.length_c   1.000
_cell.angle_alpha   90.00
_cell.angle_beta   90.00
_cell.angle_gamma   90.00
#
_symmetry.space_group_name_H-M   'P 1'
#
loop_
_entity.id
_entity.type
_entity.pdbx_description
1 polymer ?
#
loop_
_entity_poly.entity_id
_entity_poly.type
_entity_poly.pdbx_seq_one_letter_code
_entity_poly.pdbx_strand_id
1 'polypeptide(L)'
;MADALASGKRPDDEGGRQDAFVRSTFRLATWVNKNMRAVLVGAAGVAMVVVGFVYYTNFQASVREQAASELATLRMTAIDPEMLIADLETYVDRFDGVAAANEGRLLLARTYLDQGRSVEAAQVASTISEAPDRPVGLAARALLAAAQEASGDAETALATWEALGETARFAFQRREALASAARILASLGRLEEAETIFGAIAEEAAREDPVEAGVYRLRLGEIKAQLADNG
;
A
#
# COMPACT_ATOMS: atom_id res chain seq x y z
N MET A 1 -3.14 -35.09 -70.98
CA MET A 1 -2.57 -35.10 -69.62
C MET A 1 -1.07 -35.05 -69.78
N ALA A 2 -0.31 -34.19 -69.15
CA ALA A 2 -0.51 -33.16 -68.13
C ALA A 2 0.91 -32.53 -68.06
N ASP A 3 1.02 -31.20 -68.01
CA ASP A 3 1.59 -30.49 -66.84
C ASP A 3 3.00 -30.97 -66.44
N ALA A 4 4.00 -30.14 -66.22
CA ALA A 4 3.96 -28.77 -65.76
C ALA A 4 5.39 -28.23 -65.69
N LEU A 5 5.49 -26.93 -65.97
CA LEU A 5 6.11 -25.90 -65.15
C LEU A 5 7.57 -26.02 -64.65
N ALA A 6 8.24 -24.89 -64.87
CA ALA A 6 9.22 -24.26 -63.99
C ALA A 6 10.66 -24.80 -64.03
N SER A 7 11.32 -24.56 -65.17
CA SER A 7 12.72 -24.13 -65.14
C SER A 7 12.78 -22.71 -64.56
N GLY A 8 13.39 -22.54 -63.39
CA GLY A 8 13.59 -21.24 -62.78
C GLY A 8 13.79 -21.23 -61.27
N LYS A 9 14.50 -22.20 -60.68
CA LYS A 9 14.97 -22.06 -59.29
C LYS A 9 16.39 -21.49 -59.34
N ARG A 10 16.50 -20.19 -59.06
CA ARG A 10 17.77 -19.47 -58.93
C ARG A 10 18.59 -20.04 -57.76
N PRO A 11 19.90 -20.33 -57.91
CA PRO A 11 20.73 -20.82 -56.82
C PRO A 11 21.52 -19.65 -56.20
N ASP A 12 20.87 -18.78 -55.43
CA ASP A 12 21.54 -17.65 -54.77
C ASP A 12 20.76 -17.10 -53.56
N ASP A 13 20.44 -17.92 -52.55
CA ASP A 13 19.79 -17.40 -51.32
C ASP A 13 20.31 -17.99 -49.98
N GLU A 14 21.39 -18.77 -50.01
CA GLU A 14 22.07 -19.24 -48.80
C GLU A 14 23.40 -18.51 -48.55
N GLY A 15 24.16 -18.21 -49.61
CA GLY A 15 25.39 -17.41 -49.51
C GLY A 15 25.14 -15.96 -49.08
N GLY A 16 24.02 -15.36 -49.50
CA GLY A 16 23.70 -13.96 -49.19
C GLY A 16 23.44 -13.68 -47.70
N ARG A 17 22.85 -14.64 -46.96
CA ARG A 17 22.55 -14.50 -45.54
C ARG A 17 23.79 -14.68 -44.66
N GLN A 18 24.66 -15.63 -45.01
CA GLN A 18 25.95 -15.80 -44.34
C GLN A 18 26.87 -14.61 -44.64
N ASP A 19 26.91 -14.13 -45.89
CA ASP A 19 27.66 -12.94 -46.27
C ASP A 19 27.12 -11.65 -45.62
N ALA A 20 25.83 -11.56 -45.32
CA ALA A 20 25.23 -10.40 -44.64
C ALA A 20 25.66 -10.31 -43.17
N PHE A 21 25.67 -11.46 -42.46
CA PHE A 21 26.16 -11.55 -41.09
C PHE A 21 27.68 -11.34 -41.01
N VAL A 22 28.44 -11.91 -41.95
CA VAL A 22 29.90 -11.73 -42.01
C VAL A 22 30.25 -10.28 -42.37
N ARG A 23 29.53 -9.64 -43.30
CA ARG A 23 29.73 -8.22 -43.62
C ARG A 23 29.26 -7.29 -42.51
N SER A 24 28.28 -7.67 -41.70
CA SER A 24 27.84 -6.85 -40.56
C SER A 24 28.86 -6.94 -39.43
N THR A 25 29.41 -8.12 -39.13
CA THR A 25 30.45 -8.32 -38.11
C THR A 25 31.77 -7.65 -38.50
N PHE A 26 32.22 -7.77 -39.76
CA PHE A 26 33.42 -7.07 -40.23
C PHE A 26 33.27 -5.55 -40.22
N ARG A 27 32.10 -5.01 -40.59
CA ARG A 27 31.81 -3.57 -40.52
C ARG A 27 31.72 -3.06 -39.09
N LEU A 28 31.13 -3.84 -38.17
CA LEU A 28 31.11 -3.52 -36.74
C LEU A 28 32.54 -3.50 -36.19
N ALA A 29 33.36 -4.50 -36.50
CA ALA A 29 34.73 -4.61 -36.03
C ALA A 29 35.62 -3.47 -36.55
N THR A 30 35.50 -3.10 -37.83
CA THR A 30 36.25 -1.96 -38.38
C THR A 30 35.75 -0.62 -37.83
N TRP A 31 34.45 -0.46 -37.61
CA TRP A 31 33.89 0.75 -37.00
C TRP A 31 34.29 0.89 -35.53
N VAL A 32 34.24 -0.18 -34.74
CA VAL A 32 34.69 -0.21 -33.33
C VAL A 32 36.17 0.11 -33.25
N ASN A 33 37.01 -0.47 -34.12
CA ASN A 33 38.44 -0.19 -34.12
C ASN A 33 38.74 1.26 -34.49
N LYS A 34 37.99 1.83 -35.45
CA LYS A 34 38.11 3.24 -35.86
C LYS A 34 37.57 4.22 -34.80
N ASN A 35 36.57 3.82 -34.04
CA ASN A 35 35.90 4.64 -33.03
C ASN A 35 36.18 4.15 -31.60
N MET A 36 37.32 3.48 -31.38
CA MET A 36 37.62 2.81 -30.10
C MET A 36 37.53 3.74 -28.90
N ARG A 37 37.95 5.01 -29.06
CA ARG A 37 37.80 6.05 -28.02
C ARG A 37 36.33 6.33 -27.68
N ALA A 38 35.46 6.43 -28.67
CA ALA A 38 34.03 6.67 -28.44
C ALA A 38 33.34 5.43 -27.82
N VAL A 39 33.74 4.23 -28.24
CA VAL A 39 33.25 2.97 -27.65
C VAL A 39 33.68 2.85 -26.18
N LEU A 40 34.95 3.18 -25.86
CA LEU A 40 35.45 3.16 -24.49
C LEU A 40 34.74 4.20 -23.60
N VAL A 41 34.53 5.43 -24.11
CA VAL A 41 33.80 6.47 -23.37
C VAL A 41 32.33 6.07 -23.16
N GLY A 42 31.69 5.51 -24.19
CA GLY A 42 30.31 5.00 -24.08
C GLY A 42 30.21 3.84 -23.08
N ALA A 43 31.12 2.88 -23.14
CA ALA A 43 31.18 1.77 -22.20
C ALA A 43 31.45 2.23 -20.77
N ALA A 44 32.35 3.20 -20.57
CA ALA A 44 32.62 3.79 -19.26
C ALA A 44 31.40 4.54 -18.71
N GLY A 45 30.67 5.26 -19.58
CA GLY A 45 29.41 5.91 -19.21
C GLY A 45 28.35 4.91 -18.75
N VAL A 46 28.15 3.83 -19.52
CA VAL A 46 27.23 2.74 -19.14
C VAL A 46 27.67 2.08 -17.83
N ALA A 47 28.96 1.80 -17.67
CA ALA A 47 29.51 1.23 -16.44
C ALA A 47 29.24 2.13 -15.22
N MET A 48 29.42 3.45 -15.35
CA MET A 48 29.09 4.39 -14.27
C MET A 48 27.60 4.38 -13.92
N VAL A 49 26.71 4.33 -14.91
CA VAL A 49 25.26 4.24 -14.67
C VAL A 49 24.91 2.95 -13.94
N VAL A 50 25.47 1.81 -14.36
CA VAL A 50 25.23 0.51 -13.73
C VAL A 50 25.76 0.49 -12.30
N VAL A 51 26.99 0.99 -12.06
CA VAL A 51 27.58 1.09 -10.71
C VAL A 51 26.74 2.01 -9.83
N GLY A 52 26.31 3.16 -10.34
CA GLY A 52 25.43 4.08 -9.61
C GLY A 52 24.10 3.44 -9.26
N PHE A 53 23.48 2.70 -10.19
CA PHE A 53 22.23 1.98 -9.95
C PHE A 53 22.38 0.88 -8.90
N VAL A 54 23.43 0.05 -8.99
CA VAL A 54 23.72 -1.02 -8.00
C VAL A 54 24.02 -0.43 -6.63
N TYR A 55 24.80 0.66 -6.57
CA TYR A 55 25.08 1.36 -5.31
C TYR A 55 23.78 1.89 -4.69
N TYR A 56 22.91 2.50 -5.50
CA TYR A 56 21.63 3.03 -5.05
C TYR A 56 20.70 1.93 -4.50
N THR A 57 20.57 0.80 -5.20
CA THR A 57 19.71 -0.30 -4.73
C THR A 57 20.26 -0.97 -3.47
N ASN A 58 21.58 -1.12 -3.37
CA ASN A 58 22.23 -1.68 -2.17
C ASN A 58 22.13 -0.74 -0.96
N PHE A 59 22.25 0.57 -1.17
CA PHE A 59 22.06 1.58 -0.12
C PHE A 59 20.62 1.57 0.41
N GLN A 60 19.61 1.45 -0.46
CA GLN A 60 18.23 1.33 0.00
C GLN A 60 17.99 0.06 0.83
N ALA A 61 18.62 -1.06 0.48
CA ALA A 61 18.48 -2.30 1.23
C ALA A 61 19.03 -2.15 2.66
N SER A 62 20.21 -1.55 2.82
CA SER A 62 20.81 -1.34 4.14
C SER A 62 20.03 -0.35 5.00
N VAL A 63 19.48 0.73 4.41
CA VAL A 63 18.63 1.68 5.14
C VAL A 63 17.34 1.01 5.63
N ARG A 64 16.71 0.15 4.82
CA ARG A 64 15.51 -0.60 5.24
C ARG A 64 15.81 -1.55 6.40
N GLU A 65 16.94 -2.24 6.36
CA GLU A 65 17.36 -3.15 7.42
C GLU A 65 17.62 -2.40 8.74
N GLN A 66 18.29 -1.24 8.66
CA GLN A 66 18.48 -0.37 9.83
C GLN A 66 17.15 0.12 10.41
N ALA A 67 16.24 0.61 9.56
CA ALA A 67 14.92 1.04 9.99
C ALA A 67 14.17 -0.09 10.73
N ALA A 68 14.15 -1.30 10.17
CA ALA A 68 13.51 -2.45 10.79
C ALA A 68 14.13 -2.83 12.15
N SER A 69 15.46 -2.85 12.24
CA SER A 69 16.20 -3.13 13.47
C SER A 69 15.93 -2.09 14.56
N GLU A 70 15.93 -0.81 14.19
CA GLU A 70 15.74 0.29 15.13
C GLU A 70 14.29 0.31 15.63
N LEU A 71 13.30 0.14 14.75
CA LEU A 71 11.89 0.03 15.15
C LEU A 71 11.64 -1.18 16.07
N ALA A 72 12.26 -2.32 15.78
CA ALA A 72 12.17 -3.49 16.66
C ALA A 72 12.73 -3.20 18.05
N THR A 73 13.82 -2.43 18.14
CA THR A 73 14.41 -2.00 19.41
C THR A 73 13.44 -1.10 20.17
N LEU A 74 12.88 -0.07 19.53
CA LEU A 74 11.92 0.84 20.15
C LEU A 74 10.71 0.10 20.74
N ARG A 75 10.17 -0.88 20.02
CA ARG A 75 9.05 -1.71 20.50
C ARG A 75 9.40 -2.52 21.77
N MET A 76 10.65 -2.92 21.94
CA MET A 76 11.10 -3.73 23.10
C MET A 76 11.48 -2.87 24.30
N THR A 77 12.04 -1.68 24.06
CA THR A 77 12.55 -0.79 25.11
C THR A 77 11.53 0.22 25.60
N ALA A 78 10.38 0.33 24.94
CA ALA A 78 9.28 1.21 25.33
C ALA A 78 8.76 0.85 26.74
N ILE A 79 9.07 1.70 27.71
CA ILE A 79 8.53 1.63 29.07
C ILE A 79 7.53 2.76 29.30
N ASP A 80 7.81 3.93 28.74
CA ASP A 80 7.03 5.15 28.90
C ASP A 80 6.47 5.63 27.54
N PRO A 81 5.17 5.96 27.45
CA PRO A 81 4.55 6.40 26.19
C PRO A 81 5.12 7.71 25.63
N GLU A 82 5.49 8.68 26.46
CA GLU A 82 6.03 9.97 26.00
C GLU A 82 7.46 9.83 25.49
N MET A 83 8.27 9.00 26.15
CA MET A 83 9.59 8.62 25.63
C MET A 83 9.47 7.90 24.29
N LEU A 84 8.52 6.94 24.17
CA LEU A 84 8.27 6.24 22.91
C LEU A 84 7.85 7.20 21.80
N ILE A 85 7.00 8.19 22.09
CA ILE A 85 6.61 9.22 21.12
C ILE A 85 7.84 9.97 20.62
N ALA A 86 8.68 10.50 21.52
CA ALA A 86 9.87 11.26 21.12
C ALA A 86 10.86 10.43 20.29
N ASP A 87 11.06 9.17 20.67
CA ASP A 87 11.92 8.24 19.93
C ASP A 87 11.33 7.91 18.55
N LEU A 88 10.00 7.73 18.45
CA LEU A 88 9.32 7.45 17.19
C LEU A 88 9.26 8.66 16.27
N GLU A 89 9.09 9.88 16.79
CA GLU A 89 9.21 11.12 16.02
C GLU A 89 10.60 11.21 15.38
N THR A 90 11.65 10.97 16.17
CA THR A 90 13.04 10.95 15.69
C THR A 90 13.26 9.86 14.64
N TYR A 91 12.73 8.66 14.87
CA TYR A 91 12.80 7.54 13.92
C TYR A 91 12.12 7.88 12.60
N VAL A 92 10.89 8.42 12.63
CA VAL A 92 10.11 8.74 11.44
C VAL A 92 10.78 9.86 10.63
N ASP A 93 11.33 10.88 11.27
CA ASP A 93 12.08 11.95 10.61
C ASP A 93 13.35 11.40 9.93
N ARG A 94 14.12 10.58 10.66
CA ARG A 94 15.36 9.98 10.16
C ARG A 94 15.15 9.05 8.96
N PHE A 95 14.07 8.29 8.96
CA PHE A 95 13.75 7.30 7.91
C PHE A 95 12.66 7.80 6.95
N ASP A 96 12.48 9.11 6.83
CA ASP A 96 11.50 9.66 5.89
C ASP A 96 11.74 9.16 4.45
N GLY A 97 10.65 8.95 3.70
CA GLY A 97 10.67 8.36 2.37
C GLY A 97 10.99 6.84 2.31
N VAL A 98 11.33 6.20 3.43
CA VAL A 98 11.53 4.74 3.49
C VAL A 98 10.20 4.06 3.80
N ALA A 99 9.79 3.07 3.01
CA ALA A 99 8.52 2.35 3.25
C ALA A 99 8.43 1.74 4.66
N ALA A 100 9.54 1.24 5.20
CA ALA A 100 9.61 0.71 6.57
C ALA A 100 9.30 1.76 7.66
N ALA A 101 9.43 3.05 7.36
CA ALA A 101 9.06 4.11 8.30
C ALA A 101 7.54 4.22 8.49
N ASN A 102 6.72 3.69 7.55
CA ASN A 102 5.27 3.69 7.71
C ASN A 102 4.81 2.84 8.89
N GLU A 103 5.50 1.76 9.23
CA GLU A 103 5.21 1.01 10.45
C GLU A 103 5.52 1.83 11.71
N GLY A 104 6.58 2.64 11.69
CA GLY A 104 6.89 3.59 12.76
C GLY A 104 5.82 4.67 12.88
N ARG A 105 5.34 5.21 11.75
CA ARG A 105 4.22 6.16 11.71
C ARG A 105 2.93 5.57 12.26
N LEU A 106 2.63 4.31 11.92
CA LEU A 106 1.46 3.61 12.49
C LEU A 106 1.57 3.52 14.00
N LEU A 107 2.72 3.09 14.50
CA LEU A 107 2.94 2.98 15.94
C LEU A 107 2.85 4.35 16.60
N LEU A 108 3.48 5.39 16.03
CA LEU A 108 3.44 6.76 16.53
C LEU A 108 2.01 7.30 16.60
N ALA A 109 1.27 7.20 15.51
CA ALA A 109 -0.13 7.62 15.46
C ALA A 109 -0.98 6.86 16.48
N ARG A 110 -0.71 5.56 16.68
CA ARG A 110 -1.43 4.75 17.67
C ARG A 110 -1.10 5.21 19.08
N THR A 111 0.18 5.45 19.38
CA THR A 111 0.63 5.92 20.68
C THR A 111 0.07 7.30 20.99
N TYR A 112 0.03 8.24 20.03
CA TYR A 112 -0.67 9.51 20.20
C TYR A 112 -2.14 9.31 20.53
N LEU A 113 -2.85 8.44 19.79
CA LEU A 113 -4.27 8.20 20.03
C LEU A 113 -4.51 7.60 21.42
N ASP A 114 -3.66 6.65 21.85
CA ASP A 114 -3.73 6.04 23.18
C ASP A 114 -3.44 7.05 24.31
N GLN A 115 -2.67 8.12 24.03
CA GLN A 115 -2.45 9.25 24.95
C GLN A 115 -3.52 10.35 24.85
N GLY A 116 -4.58 10.14 24.07
CA GLY A 116 -5.65 11.14 23.87
C GLY A 116 -5.26 12.31 22.95
N ARG A 117 -4.12 12.21 22.26
CA ARG A 117 -3.60 13.20 21.31
C ARG A 117 -4.14 12.92 19.90
N SER A 118 -5.46 13.01 19.77
CA SER A 118 -6.19 12.59 18.56
C SER A 118 -5.85 13.41 17.32
N VAL A 119 -5.56 14.70 17.47
CA VAL A 119 -5.17 15.58 16.35
C VAL A 119 -3.82 15.15 15.78
N GLU A 120 -2.82 14.92 16.63
CA GLU A 120 -1.50 14.45 16.20
C GLU A 120 -1.56 13.04 15.60
N ALA A 121 -2.39 12.17 16.18
CA ALA A 121 -2.64 10.83 15.63
C ALA A 121 -3.19 10.90 14.19
N ALA A 122 -4.22 11.74 13.96
CA ALA A 122 -4.79 11.95 12.64
C ALA A 122 -3.75 12.53 11.66
N GLN A 123 -2.97 13.51 12.11
CA GLN A 123 -1.92 14.12 11.29
C GLN A 123 -0.91 13.07 10.82
N VAL A 124 -0.35 12.27 11.73
CA VAL A 124 0.64 11.24 11.36
C VAL A 124 0.02 10.15 10.48
N ALA A 125 -1.16 9.63 10.85
CA ALA A 125 -1.83 8.58 10.08
C ALA A 125 -2.12 9.02 8.63
N SER A 126 -2.49 10.29 8.42
CA SER A 126 -2.77 10.85 7.09
C SER A 126 -1.55 10.89 6.15
N THR A 127 -0.32 10.89 6.69
CA THR A 127 0.91 10.91 5.88
C THR A 127 1.26 9.55 5.27
N ILE A 128 0.64 8.47 5.73
CA ILE A 128 0.91 7.12 5.25
C ILE A 128 0.20 6.93 3.90
N SER A 129 0.95 7.06 2.81
CA SER A 129 0.43 7.01 1.44
C SER A 129 0.18 5.59 0.91
N GLU A 130 0.24 4.56 1.75
CA GLU A 130 0.01 3.18 1.31
C GLU A 130 -1.44 2.93 0.91
N ALA A 131 -1.61 2.06 -0.09
CA ALA A 131 -2.92 1.70 -0.61
C ALA A 131 -3.77 1.00 0.47
N PRO A 132 -5.09 1.28 0.52
CA PRO A 132 -5.98 0.81 1.59
C PRO A 132 -6.13 -0.70 1.64
N ASP A 133 -5.87 -1.37 0.52
CA ASP A 133 -5.95 -2.81 0.35
C ASP A 133 -4.67 -3.54 0.85
N ARG A 134 -3.64 -2.79 1.24
CA ARG A 134 -2.43 -3.33 1.89
C ARG A 134 -2.52 -3.21 3.40
N PRO A 135 -1.90 -4.13 4.16
CA PRO A 135 -2.03 -4.16 5.62
C PRO A 135 -1.73 -2.82 6.32
N VAL A 136 -0.63 -2.16 5.94
CA VAL A 136 -0.23 -0.87 6.55
C VAL A 136 -1.18 0.25 6.14
N GLY A 137 -1.58 0.32 4.86
CA GLY A 137 -2.52 1.33 4.38
C GLY A 137 -3.96 1.17 4.90
N LEU A 138 -4.39 -0.08 5.15
CA LEU A 138 -5.65 -0.38 5.84
C LEU A 138 -5.59 0.11 7.29
N ALA A 139 -4.55 -0.28 8.03
CA ALA A 139 -4.35 0.11 9.42
C ALA A 139 -4.25 1.63 9.57
N ALA A 140 -3.57 2.31 8.64
CA ALA A 140 -3.43 3.75 8.64
C ALA A 140 -4.79 4.47 8.50
N ARG A 141 -5.65 4.01 7.58
CA ARG A 141 -6.97 4.58 7.39
C ARG A 141 -7.91 4.31 8.56
N ALA A 142 -7.89 3.10 9.10
CA ALA A 142 -8.66 2.76 10.30
C ALA A 142 -8.24 3.66 11.48
N LEU A 143 -6.94 3.86 11.67
CA LEU A 143 -6.40 4.71 12.72
C LEU A 143 -6.70 6.20 12.50
N LEU A 144 -6.64 6.67 11.26
CA LEU A 144 -7.06 8.03 10.88
C LEU A 144 -8.53 8.26 11.23
N ALA A 145 -9.41 7.33 10.85
CA ALA A 145 -10.84 7.44 11.14
C ALA A 145 -11.12 7.42 12.65
N ALA A 146 -10.45 6.54 13.40
CA ALA A 146 -10.55 6.51 14.86
C ALA A 146 -10.05 7.80 15.51
N ALA A 147 -8.96 8.39 14.99
CA ALA A 147 -8.42 9.64 15.48
C ALA A 147 -9.33 10.83 15.16
N GLN A 148 -9.91 10.89 13.96
CA GLN A 148 -10.91 11.88 13.57
C GLN A 148 -12.11 11.83 14.51
N GLU A 149 -12.64 10.64 14.77
CA GLU A 149 -13.75 10.45 15.70
C GLU A 149 -13.40 10.91 17.13
N ALA A 150 -12.22 10.51 17.64
CA ALA A 150 -11.75 10.92 18.96
C ALA A 150 -11.50 12.43 19.08
N SER A 151 -11.28 13.12 17.96
CA SER A 151 -11.18 14.59 17.92
C SER A 151 -12.53 15.31 17.80
N GLY A 152 -13.64 14.55 17.71
CA GLY A 152 -15.00 15.08 17.56
C GLY A 152 -15.43 15.32 16.11
N ASP A 153 -14.59 14.97 15.14
CA ASP A 153 -14.89 15.10 13.70
C ASP A 153 -15.60 13.84 13.17
N ALA A 154 -16.81 13.63 13.68
CA ALA A 154 -17.60 12.43 13.43
C ALA A 154 -17.98 12.26 11.94
N GLU A 155 -18.29 13.33 11.22
CA GLU A 155 -18.64 13.27 9.79
C GLU A 155 -17.43 12.90 8.93
N THR A 156 -16.24 13.44 9.22
CA THR A 156 -15.03 13.04 8.48
C THR A 156 -14.62 11.61 8.83
N ALA A 157 -14.76 11.20 10.10
CA ALA A 157 -14.52 9.82 10.50
C ALA A 157 -15.46 8.84 9.77
N LEU A 158 -16.75 9.19 9.68
CA LEU A 158 -17.76 8.42 8.95
C LEU A 158 -17.34 8.22 7.49
N ALA A 159 -17.02 9.31 6.79
CA ALA A 159 -16.59 9.25 5.39
C ALA A 159 -15.33 8.38 5.20
N THR A 160 -14.38 8.43 6.15
CA THR A 160 -13.17 7.60 6.10
C THR A 160 -13.49 6.12 6.30
N TRP A 161 -14.38 5.78 7.24
CA TRP A 161 -14.82 4.40 7.48
C TRP A 161 -15.62 3.84 6.30
N GLU A 162 -16.51 4.62 5.69
CA GLU A 162 -17.25 4.21 4.48
C GLU A 162 -16.30 3.93 3.32
N ALA A 163 -15.36 4.84 3.05
CA ALA A 163 -14.34 4.64 2.01
C ALA A 163 -13.48 3.39 2.28
N LEU A 164 -13.20 3.08 3.55
CA LEU A 164 -12.49 1.86 3.92
C LEU A 164 -13.36 0.61 3.69
N GLY A 165 -14.65 0.66 4.01
CA GLY A 165 -15.62 -0.41 3.76
C GLY A 165 -15.81 -0.75 2.27
N GLU A 166 -15.63 0.24 1.39
CA GLU A 166 -15.67 0.05 -0.07
C GLU A 166 -14.36 -0.51 -0.64
N THR A 167 -13.22 -0.18 -0.03
CA THR A 167 -11.90 -0.52 -0.58
C THR A 167 -11.24 -1.74 0.07
N ALA A 168 -11.72 -2.17 1.25
CA ALA A 168 -11.13 -3.29 1.96
C ALA A 168 -11.27 -4.61 1.19
N ARG A 169 -10.16 -5.35 1.14
CA ARG A 169 -10.03 -6.56 0.32
C ARG A 169 -10.83 -7.74 0.86
N PHE A 170 -10.93 -7.86 2.18
CA PHE A 170 -11.53 -9.02 2.83
C PHE A 170 -12.87 -8.66 3.46
N ALA A 171 -13.83 -9.59 3.39
CA ALA A 171 -15.20 -9.35 3.85
C ALA A 171 -15.26 -8.93 5.33
N PHE A 172 -14.47 -9.56 6.20
CA PHE A 172 -14.42 -9.20 7.63
C PHE A 172 -13.94 -7.74 7.84
N GLN A 173 -12.95 -7.28 7.07
CA GLN A 173 -12.45 -5.89 7.16
C GLN A 173 -13.49 -4.89 6.68
N ARG A 174 -14.21 -5.23 5.61
CA ARG A 174 -15.33 -4.43 5.12
C ARG A 174 -16.41 -4.30 6.20
N ARG A 175 -16.82 -5.42 6.80
CA ARG A 175 -17.85 -5.45 7.85
C ARG A 175 -17.42 -4.67 9.10
N GLU A 176 -16.16 -4.77 9.51
CA GLU A 176 -15.60 -4.01 10.63
C GLU A 176 -15.63 -2.49 10.38
N ALA A 177 -15.25 -2.05 9.18
CA ALA A 177 -15.31 -0.64 8.80
C ALA A 177 -16.76 -0.13 8.75
N LEU A 178 -17.67 -0.89 8.13
CA LEU A 178 -19.09 -0.57 8.06
C LEU A 178 -19.76 -0.56 9.46
N ALA A 179 -19.39 -1.47 10.35
CA ALA A 179 -19.87 -1.46 11.72
C ALA A 179 -19.42 -0.20 12.48
N SER A 180 -18.19 0.27 12.21
CA SER A 180 -17.67 1.53 12.77
C SER A 180 -18.43 2.74 12.24
N ALA A 181 -18.69 2.79 10.93
CA ALA A 181 -19.54 3.81 10.30
C ALA A 181 -20.96 3.83 10.90
N ALA A 182 -21.61 2.67 11.02
CA ALA A 182 -22.95 2.55 11.60
C ALA A 182 -23.01 3.02 13.06
N ARG A 183 -21.96 2.77 13.84
CA ARG A 183 -21.86 3.26 15.22
C ARG A 183 -21.76 4.78 15.28
N ILE A 184 -21.04 5.40 14.35
CA ILE A 184 -20.94 6.86 14.24
C ILE A 184 -22.29 7.46 13.79
N LEU A 185 -22.96 6.85 12.81
CA LEU A 185 -24.30 7.27 12.40
C LEU A 185 -25.27 7.26 13.59
N ALA A 186 -25.22 6.20 14.41
CA ALA A 186 -26.03 6.12 15.60
C ALA A 186 -25.73 7.22 16.63
N SER A 187 -24.45 7.56 16.86
CA SER A 187 -24.09 8.65 17.78
C SER A 187 -24.48 10.04 17.26
N LEU A 188 -24.61 10.19 15.93
CA LEU A 188 -25.15 11.37 15.26
C LEU A 188 -26.69 11.41 15.23
N GLY A 189 -27.37 10.39 15.76
CA GLY A 189 -28.84 10.29 15.73
C GLY A 189 -29.41 9.84 14.38
N ARG A 190 -28.57 9.44 13.43
CA ARG A 190 -28.95 8.93 12.10
C ARG A 190 -29.27 7.43 12.18
N LEU A 191 -30.27 7.10 13.00
CA LEU A 191 -30.55 5.73 13.42
C LEU A 191 -31.06 4.83 12.29
N GLU A 192 -31.82 5.36 11.33
CA GLU A 192 -32.32 4.60 10.18
C GLU A 192 -31.17 4.16 9.25
N GLU A 193 -30.17 5.02 9.07
CA GLU A 193 -28.98 4.70 8.29
C GLU A 193 -28.12 3.66 9.02
N ALA A 194 -27.94 3.81 10.34
CA ALA A 194 -27.26 2.82 11.17
C ALA A 194 -27.97 1.45 11.14
N GLU A 195 -29.31 1.42 11.20
CA GLU A 195 -30.13 0.21 11.10
C GLU A 195 -29.86 -0.50 9.76
N THR A 196 -29.86 0.26 8.67
CA THR A 196 -29.63 -0.27 7.31
C THR A 196 -28.27 -0.95 7.21
N ILE A 197 -27.20 -0.31 7.69
CA ILE A 197 -25.85 -0.87 7.63
C ILE A 197 -25.72 -2.10 8.53
N PHE A 198 -26.17 -2.03 9.79
CA PHE A 198 -26.09 -3.18 10.70
C PHE A 198 -26.90 -4.38 10.20
N GLY A 199 -28.07 -4.15 9.59
CA GLY A 199 -28.86 -5.20 8.95
C GLY A 199 -28.09 -5.90 7.83
N ALA A 200 -27.51 -5.12 6.90
CA ALA A 200 -26.75 -5.65 5.77
C ALA A 200 -25.55 -6.49 6.21
N ILE A 201 -24.72 -5.98 7.15
CA ILE A 201 -23.52 -6.70 7.60
C ILE A 201 -23.86 -7.92 8.47
N ALA A 202 -24.98 -7.90 9.21
CA ALA A 202 -25.46 -9.06 9.96
C ALA A 202 -25.90 -10.20 9.04
N GLU A 203 -26.61 -9.88 7.95
CA GLU A 203 -27.03 -10.85 6.95
C GLU A 203 -25.83 -11.41 6.17
N GLU A 204 -24.86 -10.56 5.83
CA GLU A 204 -23.62 -10.99 5.17
C GLU A 204 -22.83 -11.95 6.05
N ALA A 205 -22.55 -11.54 7.30
CA ALA A 205 -21.81 -12.37 8.25
C ALA A 205 -22.49 -13.70 8.54
N ALA A 206 -23.84 -13.75 8.56
CA ALA A 206 -24.58 -14.96 8.89
C ALA A 206 -24.28 -16.16 7.98
N ARG A 207 -23.79 -15.90 6.75
CA ARG A 207 -23.45 -16.93 5.77
C ARG A 207 -22.10 -17.60 6.05
N GLU A 208 -21.20 -16.91 6.73
CA GLU A 208 -19.79 -17.31 6.92
C GLU A 208 -19.47 -17.54 8.40
N ASP A 209 -19.88 -16.60 9.26
CA ASP A 209 -19.61 -16.57 10.69
C ASP A 209 -20.89 -16.20 11.48
N PRO A 210 -21.64 -17.19 11.97
CA PRO A 210 -22.84 -16.96 12.76
C PRO A 210 -22.59 -16.22 14.09
N VAL A 211 -21.38 -16.30 14.65
CA VAL A 211 -21.01 -15.64 15.91
C VAL A 211 -20.81 -14.15 15.67
N GLU A 212 -20.04 -13.79 14.64
CA GLU A 212 -19.87 -12.40 14.20
C GLU A 212 -21.23 -11.78 13.86
N ALA A 213 -22.08 -12.50 13.14
CA ALA A 213 -23.44 -12.06 12.84
C ALA A 213 -24.28 -11.80 14.09
N GLY A 214 -24.06 -12.57 15.17
CA GLY A 214 -24.70 -12.35 16.46
C GLY A 214 -24.38 -10.98 17.06
N VAL A 215 -23.13 -10.53 16.94
CA VAL A 215 -22.68 -9.22 17.40
C VAL A 215 -23.41 -8.10 16.66
N TYR A 216 -23.51 -8.21 15.33
CA TYR A 216 -24.20 -7.20 14.52
C TYR A 216 -25.73 -7.19 14.75
N ARG A 217 -26.35 -8.35 14.94
CA ARG A 217 -27.79 -8.43 15.29
C ARG A 217 -28.09 -7.81 16.65
N LEU A 218 -27.19 -7.95 17.63
CA LEU A 218 -27.34 -7.29 18.92
C LEU A 218 -27.38 -5.77 18.75
N ARG A 219 -26.40 -5.21 18.03
CA ARG A 219 -26.36 -3.77 17.72
C ARG A 219 -27.58 -3.30 16.94
N LEU A 220 -28.02 -4.07 15.95
CA LEU A 220 -29.25 -3.79 15.21
C LEU A 220 -30.48 -3.72 16.14
N GLY A 221 -30.57 -4.62 17.14
CA GLY A 221 -31.63 -4.60 18.14
C GLY A 221 -31.61 -3.34 19.01
N GLU A 222 -30.42 -2.89 19.43
CA GLU A 222 -30.25 -1.64 20.18
C GLU A 222 -30.72 -0.42 19.35
N ILE A 223 -30.34 -0.35 18.08
CA ILE A 223 -30.77 0.73 17.17
C ILE A 223 -32.29 0.73 16.97
N LYS A 224 -32.90 -0.43 16.76
CA LYS A 224 -34.36 -0.56 16.61
C LYS A 224 -35.13 -0.14 17.86
N ALA A 225 -34.59 -0.43 19.05
CA ALA A 225 -35.20 0.01 20.30
C ALA A 225 -35.16 1.55 20.41
N GLN A 226 -34.03 2.17 20.08
CA GLN A 226 -33.90 3.64 20.09
C GLN A 226 -34.83 4.32 19.08
N LEU A 227 -35.00 3.75 17.88
CA LEU A 227 -35.96 4.22 16.88
C LEU A 227 -37.41 4.19 17.41
N ALA A 228 -37.78 3.11 18.10
CA ALA A 228 -39.10 2.98 18.69
C ALA A 228 -39.36 3.96 19.84
N ASP A 229 -38.33 4.34 20.58
CA ASP A 229 -38.43 5.33 21.66
C ASP A 229 -38.48 6.78 21.15
N ASN A 230 -37.99 7.04 19.93
CA ASN A 230 -37.90 8.37 19.32
C ASN A 230 -39.09 8.72 18.40
N GLY A 231 -39.99 7.77 18.11
CA GLY A 231 -41.17 7.95 17.24
C GLY A 231 -42.47 8.10 18.01
#